data_AF-A0A7S1Q641-F1
#
_entry.id   AF-A0A7S1Q641-F1
#
_cell.length_a   1.000
_cell.length_b   1.000
_cell.length_c   1.000
_cell.angle_alpha   90.00
_cell.angle_beta   90.00
_cell.angle_gamma   90.00
#
_symmetry.space_group_name_H-M   'P 1'
#
loop_
_entity.id
_entity.type
_entity.pdbx_description
1 polymer ?
#
loop_
_entity_poly.entity_id
_entity_poly.type
_entity_poly.pdbx_seq_one_letter_code
_entity_poly.pdbx_strand_id
1 'polypeptide(L)'
;RGAATARRPERRLPRRAQSVLSDKAEAAMLTTMISNASTAQILLDILDGRVTRQIFNEIHVGAAFSRLAKLQVSVTPKVAQSDVLADLLGRADEILQDAEADGRVVANIFWSVATLSPRAPRMRRLLPALLDMIDYCAPYFGEQAVANSLWACARMRLPRPQLQ
;
A
#
# COMPACT_ATOMS: atom_id res chain seq x y z
N ARG A 1 -59.11 0.83 22.46
CA ARG A 1 -58.27 0.08 21.49
C ARG A 1 -57.71 1.07 20.49
N GLY A 2 -56.39 1.06 20.24
CA GLY A 2 -55.76 1.77 19.12
C GLY A 2 -54.71 2.82 19.52
N ALA A 3 -53.54 2.38 19.98
CA ALA A 3 -52.36 3.24 20.03
C ALA A 3 -51.62 3.13 18.68
N ALA A 4 -51.69 4.18 17.86
CA ALA A 4 -50.97 4.27 16.60
C ALA A 4 -49.50 4.62 16.88
N THR A 5 -48.60 3.67 16.62
CA THR A 5 -47.16 3.87 16.66
C THR A 5 -46.73 4.67 15.43
N ALA A 6 -46.51 5.97 15.62
CA ALA A 6 -45.92 6.83 14.59
C ALA A 6 -44.50 6.35 14.27
N ARG A 7 -44.31 5.70 13.11
CA ARG A 7 -42.99 5.41 12.55
C ARG A 7 -42.26 6.72 12.30
N ARG A 8 -41.15 6.95 13.03
CA ARG A 8 -40.22 8.04 12.74
C ARG A 8 -39.72 7.90 11.29
N PRO A 9 -39.74 8.97 10.47
CA PRO A 9 -39.20 8.90 9.12
C PRO A 9 -37.67 8.72 9.19
N GLU A 10 -37.17 7.69 8.52
CA GLU A 10 -35.73 7.51 8.28
C GLU A 10 -35.20 8.74 7.53
N ARG A 11 -34.37 9.56 8.20
CA ARG A 11 -33.68 10.67 7.55
C ARG A 11 -32.63 10.08 6.60
N ARG A 12 -32.97 9.94 5.32
CA ARG A 12 -31.99 9.66 4.26
C ARG A 12 -31.00 10.82 4.20
N LEU A 13 -29.71 10.49 4.26
CA LEU A 13 -28.62 11.46 4.12
C LEU A 13 -28.66 12.10 2.72
N PRO A 14 -28.17 13.34 2.56
CA PRO A 14 -28.07 13.99 1.26
C PRO A 14 -27.14 13.21 0.30
N ARG A 15 -27.42 13.26 -1.01
CA ARG A 15 -26.71 12.46 -2.05
C ARG A 15 -25.18 12.57 -1.99
N ARG A 16 -24.64 13.76 -1.70
CA ARG A 16 -23.19 13.99 -1.57
C ARG A 16 -22.58 13.28 -0.35
N ALA A 17 -23.31 13.16 0.75
CA ALA A 17 -22.87 12.37 1.90
C ALA A 17 -22.92 10.87 1.59
N GLN A 18 -23.93 10.42 0.83
CA GLN A 18 -24.02 9.02 0.40
C GLN A 18 -22.88 8.61 -0.55
N SER A 19 -22.49 9.48 -1.49
CA SER A 19 -21.36 9.21 -2.39
C SER A 19 -20.04 9.12 -1.64
N VAL A 20 -19.75 10.07 -0.73
CA VAL A 20 -18.53 10.04 0.10
C VAL A 20 -18.48 8.79 1.00
N LEU A 21 -19.63 8.37 1.56
CA LEU A 21 -19.72 7.13 2.34
C LEU A 21 -19.49 5.88 1.47
N SER A 22 -19.99 5.90 0.23
CA SER A 22 -19.78 4.83 -0.75
C SER A 22 -18.30 4.69 -1.12
N ASP A 23 -17.61 5.80 -1.41
CA ASP A 23 -16.19 5.79 -1.78
C ASP A 23 -15.31 5.30 -0.63
N LYS A 24 -15.63 5.74 0.61
CA LYS A 24 -14.93 5.27 1.81
C LYS A 24 -15.16 3.78 2.05
N ALA A 25 -16.38 3.29 1.82
CA ALA A 25 -16.68 1.86 1.94
C ALA A 25 -15.95 1.03 0.88
N GLU A 26 -15.90 1.50 -0.37
CA GLU A 26 -15.17 0.83 -1.45
C GLU A 26 -13.66 0.77 -1.17
N ALA A 27 -13.07 1.86 -0.67
CA ALA A 27 -11.66 1.90 -0.25
C ALA A 27 -11.36 0.94 0.91
N ALA A 28 -12.23 0.90 1.92
CA ALA A 28 -12.09 -0.04 3.04
C ALA A 28 -12.18 -1.50 2.56
N MET A 29 -13.16 -1.82 1.72
CA MET A 29 -13.31 -3.15 1.13
C MET A 29 -12.08 -3.53 0.31
N LEU A 30 -11.51 -2.60 -0.47
CA LEU A 30 -10.32 -2.84 -1.26
C LEU A 30 -9.11 -3.20 -0.38
N THR A 31 -8.89 -2.43 0.69
CA THR A 31 -7.83 -2.72 1.66
C THR A 31 -8.02 -4.09 2.32
N THR A 32 -9.27 -4.46 2.65
CA THR A 32 -9.60 -5.79 3.19
C THR A 32 -9.31 -6.91 2.19
N MET A 33 -9.71 -6.75 0.92
CA MET A 33 -9.43 -7.73 -0.13
C MET A 33 -7.92 -7.93 -0.32
N ILE A 34 -7.15 -6.83 -0.41
CA ILE A 34 -5.69 -6.85 -0.50
C ILE A 34 -5.10 -7.63 0.69
N SER A 35 -5.51 -7.29 1.92
CA SER A 35 -4.95 -7.90 3.13
C SER A 35 -5.23 -9.40 3.24
N ASN A 36 -6.36 -9.86 2.68
CA ASN A 36 -6.80 -11.25 2.74
C ASN A 36 -6.35 -12.11 1.55
N ALA A 37 -5.73 -11.53 0.52
CA ALA A 37 -5.28 -12.27 -0.67
C ALA A 37 -4.36 -13.43 -0.26
N SER A 38 -4.70 -14.69 -0.55
CA SER A 38 -3.98 -15.85 -0.02
C SER A 38 -2.70 -16.20 -0.79
N THR A 39 -2.56 -15.70 -2.02
CA THR A 39 -1.35 -15.87 -2.86
C THR A 39 -1.04 -14.57 -3.60
N ALA A 40 0.21 -14.42 -4.04
CA ALA A 40 0.62 -13.24 -4.79
C ALA A 40 -0.14 -13.12 -6.12
N GLN A 41 -0.52 -14.24 -6.76
CA GLN A 41 -1.35 -14.20 -7.97
C GLN A 41 -2.75 -13.66 -7.67
N ILE A 42 -3.42 -14.16 -6.62
CA ILE A 42 -4.75 -13.65 -6.22
C ILE A 42 -4.68 -12.16 -5.89
N LEU A 43 -3.60 -11.71 -5.27
CA LEU A 43 -3.38 -10.29 -5.02
C LEU A 43 -3.29 -9.50 -6.34
N LEU A 44 -2.52 -9.97 -7.32
CA LEU A 44 -2.46 -9.29 -8.62
C LEU A 44 -3.83 -9.28 -9.31
N ASP A 45 -4.60 -10.36 -9.24
CA ASP A 45 -5.95 -10.41 -9.83
C ASP A 45 -6.91 -9.39 -9.16
N ILE A 46 -6.73 -9.12 -7.86
CA ILE A 46 -7.49 -8.06 -7.15
C ILE A 46 -7.06 -6.66 -7.61
N LEU A 47 -5.78 -6.47 -7.93
CA LEU A 47 -5.21 -5.18 -8.32
C LEU A 47 -5.42 -4.87 -9.81
N ASP A 48 -5.62 -5.89 -10.64
CA ASP A 48 -5.78 -5.75 -12.09
C ASP A 48 -6.91 -4.77 -12.46
N GLY A 49 -6.59 -3.80 -13.32
CA GLY A 49 -7.49 -2.71 -13.70
C GLY A 49 -7.87 -1.73 -12.57
N ARG A 50 -7.31 -1.86 -11.36
CA ARG A 50 -7.62 -0.97 -10.21
C ARG A 50 -6.49 -0.03 -9.85
N VAL A 51 -5.24 -0.38 -10.12
CA VAL A 51 -4.06 0.44 -9.78
C VAL A 51 -4.15 1.85 -10.37
N THR A 52 -4.74 2.00 -11.56
CA THR A 52 -4.88 3.28 -12.28
C THR A 52 -6.12 4.08 -11.87
N ARG A 53 -7.00 3.54 -11.02
CA ARG A 53 -8.22 4.22 -10.57
C ARG A 53 -7.90 5.19 -9.43
N GLN A 54 -8.59 6.33 -9.38
CA GLN A 54 -8.37 7.34 -8.34
C GLN A 54 -8.61 6.84 -6.91
N ILE A 55 -9.45 5.82 -6.73
CA ILE A 55 -9.66 5.18 -5.43
C ILE A 55 -8.41 4.46 -4.91
N PHE A 56 -7.48 4.08 -5.80
CA PHE A 56 -6.23 3.42 -5.47
C PHE A 56 -5.15 4.44 -5.07
N ASN A 57 -5.19 4.82 -3.80
CA ASN A 57 -4.25 5.75 -3.16
C ASN A 57 -3.09 5.04 -2.44
N GLU A 58 -2.26 5.83 -1.75
CA GLU A 58 -1.07 5.39 -1.00
C GLU A 58 -1.33 4.29 0.02
N ILE A 59 -2.50 4.28 0.66
CA ILE A 59 -2.87 3.27 1.66
C ILE A 59 -2.96 1.90 0.98
N HIS A 60 -3.58 1.85 -0.20
CA HIS A 60 -3.70 0.61 -0.98
C HIS A 60 -2.36 0.15 -1.53
N VAL A 61 -1.50 1.08 -1.96
CA VAL A 61 -0.12 0.76 -2.39
C VAL A 61 0.66 0.15 -1.24
N GLY A 62 0.70 0.82 -0.08
CA GLY A 62 1.38 0.31 1.11
C GLY A 62 0.85 -1.07 1.55
N ALA A 63 -0.46 -1.26 1.51
CA ALA A 63 -1.09 -2.55 1.81
C ALA A 63 -0.71 -3.64 0.79
N ALA A 64 -0.71 -3.31 -0.50
CA ALA A 64 -0.38 -4.24 -1.58
C ALA A 64 1.08 -4.69 -1.51
N PHE A 65 2.04 -3.76 -1.35
CA PHE A 65 3.45 -4.08 -1.16
C PHE A 65 3.67 -4.95 0.06
N SER A 66 3.09 -4.56 1.20
CA SER A 66 3.22 -5.32 2.44
C SER A 66 2.65 -6.73 2.30
N ARG A 67 1.53 -6.88 1.60
CA ARG A 67 0.94 -8.19 1.35
C ARG A 67 1.80 -9.01 0.41
N LEU A 68 2.29 -8.47 -0.70
CA LEU A 68 3.21 -9.17 -1.61
C LEU A 68 4.44 -9.69 -0.86
N ALA A 69 5.04 -8.87 0.01
CA ALA A 69 6.20 -9.25 0.80
C ALA A 69 5.89 -10.38 1.79
N LYS A 70 4.74 -10.33 2.49
CA LYS A 70 4.26 -11.44 3.34
C LYS A 70 4.00 -12.71 2.53
N LEU A 71 3.61 -12.58 1.26
CA LEU A 71 3.35 -13.66 0.32
C LEU A 71 4.57 -14.04 -0.54
N GLN A 72 5.79 -13.60 -0.17
CA GLN A 72 7.01 -13.78 -0.97
C GLN A 72 7.25 -15.20 -1.48
N VAL A 73 6.81 -16.23 -0.74
CA VAL A 73 6.97 -17.63 -1.13
C VAL A 73 6.14 -18.01 -2.37
N SER A 74 5.05 -17.29 -2.61
CA SER A 74 4.16 -17.46 -3.78
C SER A 74 4.49 -16.51 -4.93
N VAL A 75 5.52 -15.67 -4.79
CA VAL A 75 6.00 -14.80 -5.87
C VAL A 75 6.82 -15.62 -6.85
N THR A 76 6.17 -16.06 -7.91
CA THR A 76 6.77 -16.81 -9.03
C THR A 76 7.38 -15.85 -10.07
N PRO A 77 8.19 -16.34 -11.02
CA PRO A 77 8.66 -15.53 -12.14
C PRO A 77 7.53 -14.86 -12.93
N LYS A 78 6.38 -15.54 -13.09
CA LYS A 78 5.19 -14.96 -13.74
C LYS A 78 4.65 -13.75 -12.97
N VAL A 79 4.45 -13.88 -11.66
CA VAL A 79 4.03 -12.77 -10.79
C VAL A 79 5.04 -11.63 -10.86
N ALA A 80 6.33 -11.95 -10.73
CA ALA A 80 7.41 -10.98 -10.78
C ALA A 80 7.53 -10.27 -12.13
N GLN A 81 7.02 -10.86 -13.21
CA GLN A 81 7.06 -10.31 -14.56
C GLN A 81 5.80 -9.61 -15.02
N SER A 82 4.69 -9.76 -14.30
CA SER A 82 3.37 -9.22 -14.67
C SER A 82 3.33 -7.70 -14.88
N ASP A 83 2.42 -7.28 -15.75
CA ASP A 83 2.13 -5.85 -16.01
C ASP A 83 1.46 -5.19 -14.80
N VAL A 84 0.57 -5.90 -14.10
CA VAL A 84 -0.05 -5.40 -12.86
C VAL A 84 1.00 -5.03 -11.81
N LEU A 85 2.07 -5.80 -11.70
CA LEU A 85 3.19 -5.45 -10.81
C LEU A 85 3.99 -4.25 -11.34
N ALA A 86 4.13 -4.11 -12.66
CA ALA A 86 4.76 -2.94 -13.27
C ALA A 86 3.96 -1.66 -13.02
N ASP A 87 2.63 -1.73 -13.10
CA ASP A 87 1.72 -0.64 -12.78
C ASP A 87 1.77 -0.28 -11.30
N LEU A 88 1.73 -1.28 -10.41
CA LEU A 88 1.84 -1.06 -8.96
C LEU A 88 3.16 -0.38 -8.60
N LEU A 89 4.26 -0.79 -9.24
CA LEU A 89 5.54 -0.13 -9.07
C LEU A 89 5.54 1.30 -9.63
N GLY A 90 4.85 1.58 -10.73
CA GLY A 90 4.70 2.94 -11.27
C GLY A 90 3.94 3.83 -10.30
N ARG A 91 2.85 3.30 -9.74
CA ARG A 91 2.05 4.02 -8.73
C ARG A 91 2.82 4.28 -7.44
N ALA A 92 3.67 3.35 -7.02
CA ALA A 92 4.57 3.58 -5.89
C ALA A 92 5.61 4.66 -6.19
N ASP A 93 6.15 4.70 -7.41
CA ASP A 93 7.08 5.75 -7.82
C ASP A 93 6.44 7.14 -7.75
N GLU A 94 5.20 7.28 -8.23
CA GLU A 94 4.41 8.52 -8.10
C GLU A 94 4.24 8.96 -6.64
N ILE A 95 3.95 8.02 -5.72
CA ILE A 95 3.82 8.32 -4.29
C ILE A 95 5.17 8.74 -3.70
N LEU A 96 6.27 8.12 -4.11
CA LEU A 96 7.60 8.47 -3.60
C LEU A 96 8.12 9.81 -4.12
N GLN A 97 7.49 10.37 -5.16
CA GLN A 97 7.74 11.73 -5.63
C GLN A 97 6.89 12.77 -4.89
N ASP A 98 5.91 12.34 -4.10
CA ASP A 98 5.08 13.22 -3.28
C ASP A 98 5.72 13.42 -1.90
N ALA A 99 6.14 14.65 -1.61
CA ALA A 99 6.76 15.00 -0.33
C ALA A 99 5.81 14.84 0.87
N GLU A 100 4.49 14.79 0.62
CA GLU A 100 3.47 14.60 1.65
C GLU A 100 3.12 13.12 1.89
N ALA A 101 3.81 12.18 1.23
CA ALA A 101 3.56 10.75 1.39
C ALA A 101 3.71 10.29 2.85
N ASP A 102 2.79 9.44 3.33
CA ASP A 102 2.85 8.89 4.68
C ASP A 102 4.15 8.08 4.87
N GLY A 103 5.03 8.52 5.78
CA GLY A 103 6.30 7.85 6.08
C GLY A 103 6.16 6.37 6.46
N ARG A 104 5.00 5.95 7.01
CA ARG A 104 4.70 4.53 7.25
C ARG A 104 4.47 3.76 5.96
N VAL A 105 3.84 4.37 4.96
CA VAL A 105 3.68 3.79 3.61
C VAL A 105 5.06 3.63 2.97
N VAL A 106 5.90 4.67 3.01
CA VAL A 106 7.29 4.64 2.51
C VAL A 106 8.08 3.50 3.15
N ALA A 107 8.09 3.41 4.49
CA ALA A 107 8.81 2.35 5.21
C ALA A 107 8.31 0.94 4.87
N ASN A 108 6.99 0.77 4.67
CA ASN A 108 6.40 -0.51 4.25
C ASN A 108 6.81 -0.90 2.83
N ILE A 109 6.84 0.05 1.89
CA ILE A 109 7.33 -0.18 0.52
C ILE A 109 8.79 -0.59 0.57
N PHE A 110 9.63 0.11 1.34
CA PHE A 110 11.05 -0.20 1.46
C PHE A 110 11.33 -1.59 2.02
N TRP A 111 10.67 -1.95 3.12
CA TRP A 111 10.70 -3.31 3.68
C TRP A 111 10.28 -4.36 2.64
N SER A 112 9.26 -4.06 1.84
CA SER A 112 8.76 -4.96 0.81
C SER A 112 9.76 -5.13 -0.34
N VAL A 113 10.38 -4.04 -0.80
CA VAL A 113 11.44 -4.07 -1.82
C VAL A 113 12.64 -4.89 -1.35
N ALA A 114 13.08 -4.70 -0.10
CA ALA A 114 14.16 -5.49 0.50
C ALA A 114 13.82 -6.99 0.59
N THR A 115 12.56 -7.29 0.94
CA THR A 115 12.05 -8.67 1.04
C THR A 115 12.00 -9.36 -0.32
N LEU A 116 11.42 -8.69 -1.32
CA LEU A 116 11.07 -9.26 -2.62
C LEU A 116 12.19 -9.20 -3.65
N SER A 117 13.19 -8.33 -3.48
CA SER A 117 14.31 -8.16 -4.41
C SER A 117 14.96 -9.47 -4.92
N PRO A 118 15.18 -10.52 -4.09
CA PRO A 118 15.75 -11.77 -4.59
C PRO A 118 14.86 -12.54 -5.57
N ARG A 119 13.53 -12.36 -5.50
CA ARG A 119 12.55 -13.04 -6.36
C ARG A 119 12.04 -12.16 -7.50
N ALA A 120 12.03 -10.85 -7.28
CA ALA A 120 11.61 -9.84 -8.24
C ALA A 120 12.65 -8.71 -8.28
N PRO A 121 13.78 -8.89 -9.01
CA PRO A 121 14.85 -7.89 -9.06
C PRO A 121 14.39 -6.49 -9.49
N ARG A 122 13.34 -6.40 -10.31
CA ARG A 122 12.73 -5.14 -10.74
C ARG A 122 12.20 -4.27 -9.59
N MET A 123 11.93 -4.83 -8.41
CA MET A 123 11.56 -4.06 -7.21
C MET A 123 12.61 -3.01 -6.87
N ARG A 124 13.88 -3.28 -7.17
CA ARG A 124 15.00 -2.40 -6.87
C ARG A 124 14.97 -1.06 -7.61
N ARG A 125 14.14 -0.93 -8.65
CA ARG A 125 14.00 0.34 -9.38
C ARG A 125 13.50 1.48 -8.50
N LEU A 126 12.75 1.16 -7.44
CA LEU A 126 12.24 2.16 -6.48
C LEU A 126 13.30 2.63 -5.47
N LEU A 127 14.47 1.97 -5.38
CA LEU A 127 15.44 2.27 -4.32
C LEU A 127 15.93 3.71 -4.28
N PRO A 128 16.27 4.37 -5.41
CA PRO A 128 16.72 5.75 -5.35
C PRO A 128 15.68 6.66 -4.68
N ALA A 129 14.43 6.65 -5.17
CA ALA A 129 13.35 7.45 -4.61
C ALA A 129 13.00 7.06 -3.17
N LEU A 130 13.08 5.76 -2.82
CA LEU A 130 12.85 5.30 -1.45
C LEU A 130 13.89 5.84 -0.47
N LEU A 131 15.17 5.87 -0.87
CA LEU A 131 16.24 6.33 0.01
C LEU A 131 16.12 7.84 0.27
N ASP A 132 15.85 8.62 -0.76
CA ASP A 132 15.62 10.06 -0.63
C ASP A 132 14.43 10.34 0.31
N MET A 133 13.31 9.62 0.12
CA MET A 133 12.12 9.79 0.97
C MET A 133 12.32 9.27 2.41
N ILE A 134 13.10 8.21 2.62
CA ILE A 134 13.41 7.74 3.96
C ILE A 134 14.25 8.76 4.71
N ASP A 135 15.27 9.33 4.07
CA ASP A 135 16.11 10.35 4.69
C ASP A 135 15.29 11.59 5.05
N TYR A 136 14.33 11.99 4.20
CA TYR A 136 13.40 13.08 4.47
C TYR A 136 12.41 12.77 5.61
N CYS A 137 11.78 11.60 5.60
CA CYS A 137 10.71 11.26 6.55
C CYS A 137 11.23 10.67 7.88
N ALA A 138 12.49 10.24 7.97
CA ALA A 138 13.06 9.58 9.13
C ALA A 138 12.85 10.31 10.46
N PRO A 139 12.94 11.66 10.55
CA PRO A 139 12.67 12.39 11.80
C PRO A 139 11.25 12.24 12.33
N TYR A 140 10.30 11.88 11.46
CA TYR A 140 8.87 11.78 11.77
C TYR A 140 8.40 10.32 11.90
N PHE A 141 9.31 9.36 11.79
CA PHE A 141 8.94 7.94 11.89
C PHE A 141 8.48 7.56 13.29
N GLY A 142 7.34 6.87 13.34
CA GLY A 142 6.98 6.06 14.50
C GLY A 142 7.80 4.77 14.59
N GLU A 143 7.69 4.08 15.72
CA GLU A 143 8.48 2.88 16.05
C GLU A 143 8.49 1.82 14.93
N GLN A 144 7.33 1.52 14.35
CA GLN A 144 7.21 0.53 13.28
C GLN A 144 7.94 0.94 12.00
N ALA A 145 7.88 2.23 11.62
CA ALA A 145 8.54 2.73 10.42
C ALA A 145 10.07 2.70 10.57
N VAL A 146 10.58 3.04 11.76
CA VAL A 146 12.00 2.88 12.11
C VAL A 146 12.43 1.42 11.99
N ALA A 147 11.70 0.51 12.64
CA ALA A 147 12.04 -0.91 12.63
C ALA A 147 12.07 -1.51 11.21
N ASN A 148 11.07 -1.21 10.40
CA ASN A 148 10.98 -1.67 9.01
C ASN A 148 12.16 -1.15 8.17
N SER A 149 12.50 0.12 8.30
CA SER A 149 13.55 0.75 7.51
C SER A 149 14.94 0.24 7.89
N LEU A 150 15.23 0.09 9.19
CA LEU A 150 16.49 -0.47 9.67
C LEU A 150 16.67 -1.93 9.21
N TRP A 151 15.62 -2.75 9.30
CA TRP A 151 15.67 -4.13 8.82
C TRP A 151 15.94 -4.19 7.32
N ALA A 152 15.30 -3.32 6.54
CA ALA A 152 15.49 -3.24 5.10
C ALA A 152 16.93 -2.85 4.73
N CYS A 153 17.48 -1.80 5.35
CA CYS A 153 18.88 -1.39 5.18
C CYS A 153 19.85 -2.54 5.47
N ALA A 154 19.67 -3.21 6.61
CA ALA A 154 20.51 -4.33 7.03
C ALA A 154 20.44 -5.51 6.03
N ARG A 155 19.23 -5.87 5.60
CA ARG A 155 19.02 -6.95 4.62
C ARG A 155 19.64 -6.63 3.26
N MET A 156 19.54 -5.38 2.84
CA MET A 156 20.04 -4.92 1.54
C MET A 156 21.53 -4.59 1.54
N ARG A 157 22.19 -4.64 2.71
CA ARG A 157 23.59 -4.25 2.89
C ARG A 157 23.86 -2.82 2.39
N LEU A 158 22.90 -1.93 2.57
CA LEU A 158 23.07 -0.52 2.20
C LEU A 158 24.12 0.14 3.09
N PRO A 159 24.82 1.17 2.59
CA PRO A 159 25.71 1.97 3.41
C PRO A 159 24.94 2.46 4.65
N ARG A 160 25.58 2.39 5.81
CA ARG A 160 24.98 2.89 7.06
C ARG A 160 24.77 4.40 6.90
N PRO A 161 23.61 4.96 7.29
CA PRO A 161 23.48 6.41 7.41
C PRO A 161 24.61 6.91 8.31
N GLN A 162 25.36 7.89 7.83
CA GLN A 162 26.39 8.53 8.64
C GLN A 162 25.64 9.33 9.71
N LEU A 163 25.70 8.85 10.96
CA LEU A 163 25.25 9.63 12.10
C LEU A 163 26.23 10.82 12.21
N GLN A 164 25.79 12.00 11.74
CA GLN A 164 26.47 13.26 12.00
C GLN A 164 26.06 13.80 13.37
#